data_AF-A0A7X3QN84-F1
#
_entry.id   AF-A0A7X3QN84-F1
#
_cell.length_a   1.000
_cell.length_b   1.000
_cell.length_c   1.000
_cell.angle_alpha   90.00
_cell.angle_beta   90.00
_cell.angle_gamma   90.00
#
_symmetry.space_group_name_H-M   'P 1'
#
loop_
_entity.id
_entity.type
_entity.pdbx_description
1 polymer ?
#
loop_
_entity_poly.entity_id
_entity_poly.type
_entity_poly.pdbx_seq_one_letter_code
_entity_poly.pdbx_strand_id
1 'polypeptide(L)'
;DRTGHPEPDTELRDPYTVPLPNNIDAYIAREVLPHVPDAWVDKSKTKVGYEIPLNRHFYVYEPPRPLEEIESDLQALEQEITDLLSDVVRS
;
A
#
# COMPACT_ATOMS: atom_id res chain seq x y z
N ASP A 1 4.97 -13.83 26.71
CA ASP A 1 5.62 -15.11 27.03
C ASP A 1 5.42 -15.46 28.49
N ARG A 2 5.80 -16.67 28.91
CA ARG A 2 5.67 -17.13 30.30
C ARG A 2 6.62 -16.43 31.29
N THR A 3 7.45 -15.52 30.79
CA THR A 3 8.45 -14.74 31.53
C THR A 3 8.13 -13.25 31.59
N GLY A 4 6.99 -12.81 31.03
CA GLY A 4 6.51 -11.43 31.09
C GLY A 4 6.96 -10.54 29.93
N HIS A 5 7.62 -11.07 28.90
CA HIS A 5 7.91 -10.33 27.69
C HIS A 5 6.70 -10.32 26.74
N PRO A 6 6.48 -9.25 25.97
CA PRO A 6 5.47 -9.21 24.91
C PRO A 6 5.69 -10.37 23.93
N GLU A 7 4.62 -11.08 23.60
CA GLU A 7 4.65 -12.08 22.52
C GLU A 7 4.52 -11.38 21.17
N PRO A 8 5.44 -11.60 20.22
CA PRO A 8 5.35 -10.97 18.91
C PRO A 8 4.23 -11.58 18.10
N ASP A 9 3.20 -10.79 17.81
CA ASP A 9 2.26 -11.10 16.74
C ASP A 9 2.91 -10.80 15.39
N THR A 10 2.97 -11.80 14.51
CA THR A 10 3.57 -11.64 13.18
C THR A 10 2.69 -10.84 12.22
N GLU A 11 1.37 -10.80 12.44
CA GLU A 11 0.42 -10.09 11.59
C GLU A 11 0.45 -8.58 11.83
N LEU A 12 0.89 -8.14 13.01
CA LEU A 12 0.97 -6.72 13.41
C LEU A 12 2.36 -6.11 13.16
N ARG A 13 3.22 -6.76 12.37
CA ARG A 13 4.59 -6.27 12.11
C ARG A 13 4.61 -5.28 10.96
N ASP A 14 4.93 -4.03 11.29
CA ASP A 14 5.14 -2.99 10.28
C ASP A 14 6.61 -2.55 10.18
N PRO A 15 7.17 -2.48 8.95
CA PRO A 15 8.46 -1.86 8.74
C PRO A 15 8.34 -0.33 8.88
N TYR A 16 9.34 0.29 9.51
CA TYR A 16 9.38 1.74 9.69
C TYR A 16 10.76 2.31 9.33
N THR A 17 10.78 3.45 8.65
CA THR A 17 12.02 4.18 8.31
C THR A 17 12.19 5.36 9.26
N VAL A 18 13.26 5.34 10.06
CA VAL A 18 13.65 6.47 10.92
C VAL A 18 14.78 7.23 10.21
N PRO A 19 14.69 8.58 10.07
CA PRO A 19 15.79 9.36 9.52
C PRO A 19 17.09 9.10 10.27
N LEU A 20 18.18 8.89 9.53
CA LEU A 20 19.49 8.55 10.10
C LEU A 20 19.99 9.45 11.26
N PRO A 21 19.81 10.79 11.24
CA PRO A 21 20.26 11.63 12.36
C PRO A 21 19.41 11.48 13.63
N ASN A 22 18.26 10.82 13.57
CA ASN A 22 17.36 10.65 14.72
C ASN A 22 17.73 9.41 15.52
N ASN A 23 17.65 9.52 16.85
CA ASN A 23 17.68 8.36 17.72
C ASN A 23 16.36 7.57 17.58
N ILE A 24 16.48 6.25 17.36
CA ILE A 24 15.31 5.37 17.13
C ILE A 24 14.35 5.39 18.33
N ASP A 25 14.86 5.30 19.56
CA ASP A 25 14.00 5.21 20.75
C ASP A 25 13.25 6.52 21.00
N ALA A 26 13.93 7.66 20.85
CA ALA A 26 13.31 8.97 20.94
C ALA A 26 12.25 9.20 19.85
N TYR A 27 12.52 8.70 18.63
CA TYR A 27 11.57 8.78 17.53
C TYR A 27 10.31 7.94 17.82
N ILE A 28 10.49 6.67 18.22
CA ILE A 28 9.39 5.76 18.54
C ILE A 28 8.56 6.29 19.72
N ALA A 29 9.21 6.84 20.75
CA ALA A 29 8.51 7.45 21.89
C ALA A 29 7.64 8.65 21.49
N ARG A 30 8.06 9.42 20.48
CA ARG A 30 7.34 10.61 20.02
C ARG A 30 6.24 10.29 19.01
N GLU A 31 6.49 9.38 18.07
CA GLU A 31 5.65 9.18 16.90
C GLU A 31 4.81 7.89 16.94
N VAL A 32 5.21 6.88 17.72
CA VAL A 32 4.55 5.55 17.71
C VAL A 32 3.83 5.27 19.03
N LEU A 33 4.54 5.36 20.16
CA LEU A 33 3.96 5.01 21.47
C LEU A 33 2.70 5.81 21.87
N PRO A 34 2.48 7.06 21.43
CA PRO A 34 1.21 7.75 21.67
C PRO A 34 -0.01 7.11 20.99
N HIS A 35 0.21 6.33 19.93
CA HIS A 35 -0.83 5.68 19.13
C HIS A 35 -0.91 4.18 19.39
N VAL A 36 0.23 3.53 19.61
CA VAL A 36 0.34 2.08 19.84
C VAL A 36 1.23 1.87 21.08
N PRO A 37 0.65 1.92 22.29
CA PRO A 37 1.43 1.95 23.54
C PRO A 37 2.20 0.65 23.82
N ASP A 38 1.74 -0.46 23.25
CA ASP A 38 2.34 -1.77 23.36
C ASP A 38 3.34 -2.06 22.24
N ALA A 39 3.64 -1.10 21.35
CA ALA A 39 4.66 -1.29 20.31
C ALA A 39 6.08 -1.38 20.90
N TRP A 40 6.91 -2.23 20.30
CA TRP A 40 8.34 -2.31 20.58
C TRP A 40 9.15 -2.52 19.30
N VAL A 41 10.43 -2.16 19.37
CA VAL A 41 11.37 -2.36 18.25
C VAL A 41 12.19 -3.61 18.46
N ASP A 42 12.14 -4.53 17.50
CA ASP A 42 13.09 -5.65 17.41
C ASP A 42 14.44 -5.14 16.88
N LYS A 43 15.33 -4.75 17.80
CA LYS A 43 16.65 -4.18 17.48
C LYS A 43 17.53 -5.14 16.67
N SER A 44 17.32 -6.45 16.78
CA SER A 44 18.09 -7.44 16.02
C SER A 44 17.86 -7.36 14.51
N LYS A 45 16.73 -6.79 14.09
CA LYS A 45 16.34 -6.61 12.69
C LYS A 45 16.56 -5.20 12.16
N THR A 46 17.08 -4.29 13.00
CA THR A 46 17.38 -2.91 12.59
C THR A 46 18.55 -2.89 11.60
N LYS A 47 18.40 -2.13 10.52
CA LYS A 47 19.43 -1.95 9.49
C LYS A 47 19.66 -0.46 9.24
N VAL A 48 20.92 -0.09 9.00
CA VAL A 48 21.32 1.26 8.58
C VAL A 48 21.56 1.23 7.08
N GLY A 49 21.02 2.20 6.35
CA GLY A 49 21.16 2.27 4.91
C GLY A 49 20.62 3.58 4.33
N TYR A 50 20.64 3.64 3.00
CA TYR A 50 20.06 4.74 2.25
C TYR A 50 18.73 4.32 1.65
N GLU A 51 17.77 5.24 1.65
CA GLU A 51 16.52 5.10 0.93
C GLU A 51 16.57 5.97 -0.33
N ILE A 52 16.17 5.40 -1.46
CA ILE A 52 15.91 6.14 -2.69
C ILE A 52 14.39 6.08 -2.90
N PRO A 53 13.65 7.16 -2.62
CA PRO A 53 12.19 7.14 -2.77
C PRO A 53 11.86 7.23 -4.27
N LEU A 54 11.91 6.08 -4.96
CA LEU A 54 11.77 6.00 -6.40
C LEU A 54 10.46 6.66 -6.87
N ASN A 55 9.35 6.38 -6.19
CA ASN A 55 8.05 6.97 -6.49
C ASN A 55 8.02 8.49 -6.28
N ARG A 56 8.88 9.06 -5.44
CA ARG A 56 8.94 10.52 -5.26
C ARG A 56 9.68 11.19 -6.41
N HIS A 57 10.71 10.55 -6.94
CA HIS A 57 11.62 11.16 -7.91
C HIS A 57 11.36 10.76 -9.36
N PHE A 58 10.83 9.57 -9.59
CA PHE A 58 10.67 8.98 -10.92
C PHE A 58 9.21 8.65 -11.25
N TYR A 59 8.27 8.97 -10.37
CA TYR A 59 6.86 8.80 -10.70
C TYR A 59 6.48 9.81 -11.78
N VAL A 60 6.05 9.27 -12.92
CA VAL A 60 5.41 10.01 -13.98
C VAL A 60 3.91 9.85 -13.77
N TYR A 61 3.22 10.95 -13.54
CA TYR A 61 1.76 10.92 -13.44
C TYR A 61 1.18 10.49 -14.79
N GLU A 62 0.52 9.33 -14.77
CA GLU A 62 -0.31 8.88 -15.88
C GLU A 62 -1.75 9.29 -15.57
N PRO A 63 -2.32 10.27 -16.30
CA PRO A 63 -3.72 10.59 -16.15
C PRO A 63 -4.56 9.36 -16.51
N PRO A 64 -5.69 9.13 -15.81
CA PRO A 64 -6.64 8.13 -16.24
C PRO A 64 -7.14 8.46 -17.65
N ARG A 65 -7.61 7.43 -18.36
CA ARG A 65 -8.23 7.60 -19.68
C ARG A 65 -9.40 8.61 -19.61
N PRO A 66 -9.61 9.46 -20.64
CA PRO A 66 -10.71 10.40 -20.65
C PRO A 66 -12.06 9.71 -20.45
N LEU A 67 -13.02 10.42 -19.85
CA LEU A 67 -14.35 9.86 -19.59
C LEU A 67 -15.04 9.47 -20.91
N GLU A 68 -14.85 10.26 -21.96
CA GLU A 68 -15.42 10.05 -23.28
C GLU A 68 -14.92 8.75 -23.92
N GLU A 69 -13.67 8.35 -23.65
CA GLU A 69 -13.13 7.06 -24.10
C GLU A 69 -13.80 5.90 -23.36
N ILE A 70 -14.01 6.05 -22.04
CA ILE A 70 -14.71 5.05 -21.23
C ILE A 70 -16.17 4.90 -21.69
N GLU A 71 -16.86 6.00 -21.96
CA GLU A 71 -18.23 5.98 -22.48
C GLU A 71 -18.32 5.32 -23.85
N SER A 72 -17.36 5.60 -24.74
CA SER A 72 -17.28 4.96 -26.06
C SER A 72 -17.03 3.45 -25.95
N ASP A 73 -16.11 3.02 -25.07
CA ASP A 73 -15.83 1.61 -24.82
C ASP A 73 -17.08 0.89 -24.29
N LEU A 74 -17.82 1.52 -23.37
CA LEU A 74 -19.05 0.96 -22.81
C LEU A 74 -20.12 0.78 -23.88
N GLN A 75 -20.35 1.79 -24.73
CA GLN A 75 -21.33 1.69 -25.83
C GLN A 75 -20.96 0.60 -26.84
N ALA A 76 -19.68 0.46 -27.16
CA ALA A 76 -19.20 -0.58 -28.06
C ALA A 76 -19.46 -1.98 -27.48
N LEU A 77 -19.18 -2.18 -26.19
CA LEU A 77 -19.46 -3.44 -25.49
C LEU A 77 -20.96 -3.72 -25.42
N GLU A 78 -21.79 -2.72 -25.14
CA GLU A 78 -23.25 -2.86 -25.14
C GLU A 78 -23.79 -3.30 -26.51
N GLN A 79 -23.25 -2.73 -27.60
CA GLN A 79 -23.62 -3.12 -28.95
C GLN A 79 -23.19 -4.55 -29.27
N GLU A 80 -21.96 -4.93 -28.93
CA GLU A 80 -21.44 -6.29 -29.13
C GLU A 80 -22.31 -7.33 -28.40
N ILE A 81 -22.69 -7.05 -27.15
CA ILE A 81 -23.60 -7.91 -26.37
C ILE A 81 -24.96 -8.02 -27.06
N THR A 82 -25.50 -6.90 -27.56
CA THR A 82 -26.80 -6.87 -28.24
C THR A 82 -26.78 -7.68 -29.53
N ASP A 83 -25.70 -7.60 -30.30
CA ASP A 83 -25.55 -8.35 -31.55
C ASP A 83 -25.43 -9.86 -31.27
N LEU A 84 -24.60 -10.26 -30.29
CA LEU A 84 -24.45 -11.67 -29.88
C LEU A 84 -25.77 -12.27 -29.40
N LEU A 85 -26.54 -11.53 -28.60
CA LEU A 85 -27.87 -11.97 -28.15
C LEU A 85 -28.87 -12.06 -29.31
N SER A 86 -28.79 -11.13 -30.26
CA SER A 86 -29.66 -11.14 -31.45
C SER A 86 -29.41 -12.36 -32.34
N ASP A 87 -28.15 -12.78 -32.49
CA ASP A 87 -27.78 -13.96 -33.25
C ASP A 87 -28.31 -15.25 -32.61
N VAL A 88 -28.26 -15.36 -31.27
CA VAL A 88 -28.83 -16.51 -30.54
C VAL A 88 -30.36 -16.55 -30.64
N VAL A 89 -31.04 -15.40 -30.60
CA VAL A 89 -32.52 -15.35 -30.74
C VAL A 89 -32.96 -15.65 -32.17
N ARG A 90 -32.10 -15.40 -33.17
CA ARG A 90 -32.37 -15.68 -34.59
C ARG A 90 -32.01 -17.12 -35.01
N SER A 91 -31.27 -17.87 -34.20
CA SER A 91 -30.98 -19.30 -34.40
C SER A 91 -32.09 -20.19 -33.86
#